data_AF-A0A1F9P5S8-F1
#
_entry.id   AF-A0A1F9P5S8-F1
#
_cell.length_a   1.000
_cell.length_b   1.000
_cell.length_c   1.000
_cell.angle_alpha   90.00
_cell.angle_beta   90.00
_cell.angle_gamma   90.00
#
_symmetry.space_group_name_H-M   'P 1'
#
loop_
_entity.id
_entity.type
_entity.pdbx_description
1 polymer ?
#
loop_
_entity_poly.entity_id
_entity_poly.type
_entity_poly.pdbx_seq_one_letter_code
_entity_poly.pdbx_strand_id
1 'polypeptide(L)'
;MVSSASAALKIAGHGELLRFDPAEFPPQMKAHYEIFKAKCTKCHSQQRIVISFLSGNMPITGQTFDMDSLKTLSFRMCRKTINKPDKLITKEQIKPIYMLLKYMMEESSR
;
A
#
# COMPACT_ATOMS: atom_id res chain seq x y z
N MET A 1 13.44 25.59 14.81
CA MET A 1 12.78 24.84 13.72
C MET A 1 13.00 23.37 13.99
N VAL A 2 11.97 22.64 14.40
CA VAL A 2 12.10 21.21 14.72
C VAL A 2 12.22 20.47 13.39
N SER A 3 13.39 19.91 13.14
CA SER A 3 13.63 19.02 12.00
C SER A 3 12.79 17.77 12.22
N SER A 4 11.69 17.62 11.48
CA SER A 4 10.87 16.40 11.51
C SER A 4 11.72 15.26 10.96
N ALA A 5 12.17 14.39 11.85
CA ALA A 5 12.90 13.18 11.52
C ALA A 5 12.15 12.42 10.41
N SER A 6 12.85 12.15 9.31
CA SER A 6 12.36 11.38 8.16
C SER A 6 11.93 9.99 8.65
N ALA A 7 10.63 9.73 8.66
CA ALA A 7 10.10 8.45 9.09
C ALA A 7 10.23 7.44 7.96
N ALA A 8 11.38 6.77 7.89
CA ALA A 8 11.50 5.55 7.10
C ALA A 8 10.31 4.63 7.45
N LEU A 9 9.61 4.12 6.44
CA LEU A 9 8.42 3.29 6.64
C LEU A 9 8.69 2.19 7.67
N LYS A 10 7.99 2.25 8.81
CA LYS A 10 8.11 1.22 9.83
C LYS A 10 7.41 -0.05 9.38
N ILE A 11 8.14 -1.15 9.46
CA ILE A 11 7.67 -2.50 9.14
C ILE A 11 7.77 -3.33 10.42
N ALA A 12 6.72 -4.11 10.68
CA ALA A 12 6.63 -4.99 11.84
C ALA A 12 6.32 -6.44 11.39
N GLY A 13 6.65 -7.40 12.26
CA GLY A 13 6.41 -8.82 12.02
C GLY A 13 7.53 -9.51 11.25
N HIS A 14 7.31 -10.79 10.91
CA HIS A 14 8.27 -11.63 10.18
C HIS A 14 7.51 -12.63 9.28
N GLY A 15 8.13 -13.05 8.18
CA GLY A 15 7.54 -13.98 7.20
C GLY A 15 6.18 -13.49 6.70
N GLU A 16 5.17 -14.36 6.77
CA GLU A 16 3.80 -14.07 6.34
C GLU A 16 3.09 -13.00 7.19
N LEU A 17 3.63 -12.68 8.37
CA LEU A 17 3.10 -11.66 9.28
C LEU A 17 3.67 -10.27 9.03
N LEU A 18 4.54 -10.10 8.02
CA LEU A 18 5.07 -8.79 7.64
C LEU A 18 3.96 -7.81 7.29
N ARG A 19 4.01 -6.63 7.92
CA ARG A 19 3.03 -5.56 7.77
C ARG A 19 3.66 -4.19 8.01
N PHE A 20 3.01 -3.15 7.52
CA PHE A 20 3.36 -1.78 7.85
C PHE A 20 2.86 -1.44 9.27
N ASP A 21 3.63 -0.64 9.99
CA ASP A 21 3.21 -0.04 11.24
C ASP A 21 2.68 1.39 11.00
N PRO A 22 1.36 1.62 11.16
CA PRO A 22 0.77 2.93 10.89
C PRO A 22 0.95 3.91 12.06
N ALA A 23 1.65 3.57 13.15
CA ALA A 23 1.76 4.41 14.34
C ALA A 23 2.22 5.84 14.03
N GLU A 24 3.13 6.00 13.07
CA GLU A 24 3.72 7.29 12.68
C GLU A 24 3.04 7.94 11.48
N PHE A 25 2.02 7.29 10.89
CA PHE A 25 1.31 7.87 9.77
C PHE A 25 0.54 9.13 10.21
N PRO A 26 0.51 10.20 9.38
CA PRO A 26 -0.38 11.33 9.60
C PRO A 26 -1.84 10.88 9.75
N PRO A 27 -2.70 11.61 10.48
CA PRO A 27 -4.09 11.18 10.74
C PRO A 27 -4.89 10.80 9.48
N GLN A 28 -4.71 11.55 8.39
CA GLN A 28 -5.34 11.24 7.12
C GLN A 28 -4.85 9.91 6.51
N MET A 29 -3.55 9.64 6.58
CA MET A 29 -2.95 8.39 6.08
C MET A 29 -3.32 7.19 6.96
N LYS A 30 -3.51 7.37 8.27
CA LYS A 30 -4.09 6.35 9.16
C LYS A 30 -5.50 5.94 8.72
N ALA A 31 -6.36 6.91 8.41
CA ALA A 31 -7.70 6.61 7.89
C ALA A 31 -7.65 5.86 6.55
N HIS A 32 -6.74 6.22 5.65
CA HIS A 32 -6.53 5.51 4.40
C HIS A 32 -5.96 4.09 4.62
N TYR A 33 -5.12 3.91 5.63
CA TYR A 33 -4.56 2.62 6.00
C TYR A 33 -5.63 1.63 6.47
N GLU A 34 -6.66 2.09 7.17
CA GLU A 34 -7.78 1.21 7.56
C GLU A 34 -8.57 0.72 6.34
N ILE A 35 -8.79 1.58 5.33
CA ILE A 35 -9.42 1.18 4.06
C ILE A 35 -8.53 0.16 3.34
N PHE A 36 -7.23 0.43 3.26
CA PHE A 36 -6.24 -0.47 2.67
C PHE A 36 -6.26 -1.84 3.37
N LYS A 37 -6.21 -1.88 4.69
CA LYS A 37 -6.24 -3.11 5.48
C LYS A 37 -7.54 -3.89 5.23
N ALA A 38 -8.69 -3.23 5.22
CA ALA A 38 -9.98 -3.87 4.98
C ALA A 38 -10.14 -4.44 3.56
N LYS A 39 -9.52 -3.81 2.54
CA LYS A 39 -9.74 -4.13 1.13
C LYS A 39 -8.59 -4.87 0.45
N CYS A 40 -7.36 -4.42 0.62
CA CYS A 40 -6.20 -4.97 -0.06
C CYS A 40 -5.70 -6.30 0.52
N THR A 41 -6.13 -6.68 1.73
CA THR A 41 -5.76 -7.96 2.37
C THR A 41 -6.73 -9.11 2.04
N LYS A 42 -7.84 -8.84 1.32
CA LYS A 42 -8.85 -9.85 0.98
C LYS A 42 -8.40 -10.87 -0.08
N CYS A 43 -7.39 -10.51 -0.87
CA CYS A 43 -6.89 -11.35 -1.97
C CYS A 43 -5.57 -12.05 -1.62
N HIS A 44 -4.75 -11.44 -0.77
CA HIS A 44 -3.45 -11.95 -0.34
C HIS A 44 -2.96 -11.16 0.89
N SER A 45 -1.95 -11.69 1.57
CA SER A 45 -1.33 -11.05 2.74
C SER A 45 -0.75 -9.67 2.40
N GLN A 46 -0.62 -8.85 3.45
CA GLN A 46 0.00 -7.54 3.37
C GLN A 46 1.51 -7.63 3.08
N GLN A 47 2.15 -8.72 3.50
CA GLN A 47 3.55 -9.04 3.22
C GLN A 47 3.90 -8.85 1.73
N ARG A 48 3.03 -9.23 0.79
CA ARG A 48 3.32 -9.03 -0.66
C ARG A 48 3.60 -7.58 -0.99
N ILE A 49 2.88 -6.66 -0.36
CA ILE A 49 3.03 -5.23 -0.59
C ILE A 49 4.29 -4.74 0.12
N VAL A 50 4.54 -5.18 1.36
CA VAL A 50 5.79 -4.90 2.08
C VAL A 50 7.01 -5.30 1.24
N ILE A 51 7.00 -6.51 0.65
CA ILE A 51 8.09 -6.97 -0.22
C ILE A 51 8.24 -6.07 -1.45
N SER A 52 7.15 -5.57 -2.05
CA SER A 52 7.25 -4.62 -3.16
C SER A 52 7.97 -3.33 -2.78
N PHE A 53 7.70 -2.80 -1.57
CA PHE A 53 8.40 -1.62 -1.06
C PHE A 53 9.88 -1.89 -0.77
N LEU A 54 10.19 -3.05 -0.20
CA LEU A 54 11.58 -3.42 0.13
C LEU A 54 12.44 -3.74 -1.10
N SER A 55 11.84 -4.34 -2.13
CA SER A 55 12.56 -4.84 -3.31
C SER A 55 12.48 -3.92 -4.52
N GLY A 56 11.59 -2.92 -4.50
CA GLY A 56 11.28 -2.09 -5.67
C GLY A 56 10.61 -2.86 -6.81
N ASN A 57 10.11 -4.09 -6.59
CA ASN A 57 9.51 -4.94 -7.62
C ASN A 57 8.25 -5.65 -7.13
N MET A 58 7.27 -5.84 -8.01
CA MET A 58 6.05 -6.60 -7.72
C MET A 58 6.35 -8.12 -7.69
N PRO A 59 6.15 -8.83 -6.57
CA PRO A 59 6.63 -10.21 -6.40
C PRO A 59 6.12 -11.23 -7.41
N ILE A 60 4.93 -11.03 -7.98
CA ILE A 60 4.29 -12.00 -8.89
C ILE A 60 4.66 -11.75 -10.34
N THR A 61 4.76 -10.48 -10.74
CA THR A 61 4.96 -10.11 -12.16
C THR A 61 6.40 -9.72 -12.47
N GLY A 62 7.24 -9.49 -11.45
CA GLY A 62 8.60 -8.95 -11.61
C GLY A 62 8.64 -7.52 -12.16
N GLN A 63 7.48 -6.86 -12.29
CA GLN A 63 7.41 -5.48 -12.76
C GLN A 63 7.99 -4.54 -11.70
N THR A 64 8.71 -3.51 -12.13
CA THR A 64 9.14 -2.42 -11.25
C THR A 64 7.96 -1.87 -10.47
N PHE A 65 8.18 -1.63 -9.18
CA PHE A 65 7.23 -1.03 -8.27
C PHE A 65 7.67 0.40 -7.95
N ASP A 66 7.23 1.31 -8.81
CA ASP A 66 7.51 2.75 -8.74
C ASP A 66 6.21 3.57 -8.90
N MET A 67 6.37 4.89 -8.90
CA MET A 67 5.28 5.86 -9.02
C MET A 67 4.47 5.72 -10.31
N ASP A 68 5.13 5.40 -11.43
CA ASP A 68 4.47 5.23 -12.73
C ASP A 68 3.62 3.96 -12.74
N SER A 69 4.17 2.87 -12.17
CA SER A 69 3.49 1.59 -12.03
C SER A 69 2.28 1.67 -11.08
N LEU A 70 2.32 2.57 -10.07
CA LEU A 70 1.31 2.66 -9.02
C LEU A 70 -0.07 3.06 -9.56
N LYS A 71 -0.12 4.00 -10.51
CA LYS A 71 -1.38 4.39 -11.15
C LYS A 71 -1.99 3.20 -11.89
N THR A 72 -1.20 2.50 -12.69
CA THR A 72 -1.65 1.31 -13.43
C THR A 72 -2.06 0.18 -12.49
N LEU A 73 -1.36 0.02 -11.36
CA LEU A 73 -1.72 -0.93 -10.31
C LEU A 73 -3.13 -0.68 -9.76
N SER A 74 -3.47 0.59 -9.48
CA SER A 74 -4.78 0.95 -8.93
C SER A 74 -5.95 0.54 -9.84
N PHE A 75 -5.86 0.82 -11.14
CA PHE A 75 -6.85 0.40 -12.13
C PHE A 75 -6.94 -1.12 -12.26
N ARG A 76 -5.79 -1.80 -12.25
CA ARG A 76 -5.71 -3.26 -12.32
C ARG A 76 -6.38 -3.92 -11.11
N MET A 77 -6.27 -3.35 -9.91
CA MET A 77 -6.94 -3.85 -8.71
C MET A 77 -8.46 -3.69 -8.79
N CYS A 78 -8.97 -2.54 -9.24
CA CYS A 78 -10.41 -2.36 -9.48
C CYS A 78 -10.94 -3.34 -10.53
N ARG A 79 -10.23 -3.49 -11.65
CA ARG A 79 -10.64 -4.43 -12.72
C ARG A 79 -10.69 -5.88 -12.24
N LYS A 80 -9.74 -6.30 -11.40
CA LYS A 80 -9.70 -7.68 -10.87
C LYS A 80 -10.82 -7.99 -9.87
N THR A 81 -11.41 -6.96 -9.27
CA THR A 81 -12.39 -7.10 -8.18
C THR A 81 -13.81 -6.76 -8.60
N ILE A 82 -14.02 -6.12 -9.75
CA ILE A 82 -15.34 -5.63 -10.20
C ILE A 82 -16.42 -6.72 -10.25
N ASN A 83 -16.07 -7.95 -10.63
CA ASN A 83 -17.00 -9.09 -10.71
C ASN A 83 -16.96 -9.98 -9.45
N LYS A 84 -16.39 -9.50 -8.34
CA LYS A 84 -16.22 -10.24 -7.09
C LYS A 84 -16.76 -9.40 -5.92
N PRO A 85 -18.07 -9.52 -5.60
CA PRO A 85 -18.72 -8.64 -4.62
C PRO A 85 -18.03 -8.62 -3.24
N ASP A 86 -17.53 -9.77 -2.80
CA ASP A 86 -16.79 -9.96 -1.53
C ASP A 86 -15.44 -9.23 -1.49
N LYS A 87 -14.86 -8.96 -2.66
CA LYS A 87 -13.54 -8.35 -2.85
C LYS A 87 -13.61 -6.99 -3.53
N LEU A 88 -14.82 -6.48 -3.80
CA LEU A 88 -15.02 -5.26 -4.57
C LEU A 88 -14.28 -4.07 -3.93
N ILE A 89 -13.46 -3.42 -4.75
CA ILE A 89 -12.83 -2.14 -4.45
C ILE A 89 -13.47 -1.09 -5.35
N THR A 90 -14.23 -0.17 -4.75
CA THR A 90 -14.92 0.88 -5.50
C THR A 90 -13.96 2.02 -5.87
N LYS A 91 -14.40 2.94 -6.74
CA LYS A 91 -13.60 4.12 -7.12
C LYS A 91 -13.34 5.04 -5.92
N GLU A 92 -14.29 5.12 -5.00
CA GLU A 92 -14.22 5.92 -3.78
C GLU A 92 -13.21 5.31 -2.79
N GLN A 93 -13.00 3.99 -2.84
CA GLN A 93 -12.05 3.28 -1.99
C GLN A 93 -10.65 3.21 -2.59
N ILE A 94 -10.51 3.10 -3.91
CA ILE A 94 -9.18 3.01 -4.53
C ILE A 94 -8.41 4.33 -4.45
N LYS A 95 -9.10 5.48 -4.50
CA LYS A 95 -8.47 6.80 -4.41
C LYS A 95 -7.68 6.99 -3.10
N PRO A 96 -8.26 6.80 -1.89
CA PRO A 96 -7.50 6.90 -0.65
C PRO A 96 -6.40 5.83 -0.53
N ILE A 97 -6.63 4.61 -1.03
CA ILE A 97 -5.58 3.58 -1.09
C ILE A 97 -4.40 4.03 -1.96
N TYR A 98 -4.66 4.62 -3.12
CA TYR A 98 -3.64 5.17 -4.00
C TYR A 98 -2.85 6.29 -3.32
N MET A 99 -3.55 7.22 -2.65
CA MET A 99 -2.90 8.32 -1.92
C MET A 99 -1.98 7.80 -0.81
N LEU A 100 -2.41 6.78 -0.06
CA LEU A 100 -1.60 6.12 0.94
C LEU A 100 -0.35 5.47 0.32
N LEU A 101 -0.51 4.65 -0.71
CA LEU A 101 0.62 3.95 -1.33
C LEU A 101 1.63 4.94 -1.93
N LYS A 102 1.13 6.04 -2.50
CA LYS A 102 1.96 7.15 -2.99
C LYS A 102 2.75 7.79 -1.85
N TYR A 103 2.09 8.18 -0.76
CA TYR A 103 2.76 8.73 0.43
C TYR A 103 3.85 7.79 0.93
N MET A 104 3.53 6.50 1.05
CA MET A 104 4.48 5.50 1.49
C MET A 104 5.70 5.41 0.55
N MET A 105 5.52 5.50 -0.76
CA MET A 105 6.63 5.47 -1.74
C MET A 105 7.53 6.69 -1.59
N GLU A 106 6.92 7.86 -1.35
CA GLU A 106 7.64 9.10 -1.10
C GLU A 106 8.45 9.01 0.20
N GLU A 107 7.90 8.44 1.27
CA GLU A 107 8.62 8.24 2.54
C GLU A 107 9.72 7.19 2.43
N SER A 108 9.55 6.14 1.63
CA SER A 108 10.61 5.14 1.41
C SER A 108 11.79 5.66 0.58
N SER A 109 11.59 6.76 -0.14
CA SER A 109 12.60 7.36 -1.04
C SER A 109 13.38 8.52 -0.39
N ARG A 110 13.07 8.87 0.87
CA ARG A 110 13.72 9.95 1.64
C ARG A 110 14.81 9.41 2.56
#